data_AF-A0A2S5CZT9-F1
#
_entry.id   AF-A0A2S5CZT9-F1
#
_cell.length_a   1.000
_cell.length_b   1.000
_cell.length_c   1.000
_cell.angle_alpha   90.00
_cell.angle_beta   90.00
_cell.angle_gamma   90.00
#
_symmetry.space_group_name_H-M   'P 1'
#
loop_
_entity.id
_entity.type
_entity.pdbx_description
1 polymer ?
#
loop_
_entity_poly.entity_id
_entity_poly.type
_entity_poly.pdbx_seq_one_letter_code
_entity_poly.pdbx_strand_id
1 'polypeptide(L)'
;MFFLTRERQEVFNAAQVYPFEEAFDAEFENHLYEHLSLYVGVLPKKFQQEIIERTLFRNNTLMEEFEEWCNVTIEQFTTKSHAIYDKRKALVECFNPSAQTVFSQSFHDGEILNAAQRGTNFTLLLDMSGGFTVESIVQLVFQNAQTEGHLEGYYVYDELIKIEDRFALRVLSSFGSPYAEWTISFTDVTAKYLYRPAVYIEPGEIATWDDYVIALNQDDKYYIVKDMYFVEIDLANLSQKDNGIYAGGELLGDTFEEARERIYCATYENPYAHFSEPIPTDELSLAMFDLDQNIRVRAFNTIFALGEEVAYIVNDTLRKVESADENMYFGIMASHFDQLGCLEDDVKLKWLRE
;
A
#
# COMPACT_ATOMS: atom_id res chain seq x y z
N MET A 1 -4.60 -3.18 27.69
CA MET A 1 -3.33 -2.43 27.44
C MET A 1 -2.89 -2.80 26.03
N PHE A 2 -2.51 -1.82 25.22
CA PHE A 2 -2.06 -2.03 23.85
C PHE A 2 -0.70 -2.75 23.81
N PHE A 3 -0.54 -3.65 22.83
CA PHE A 3 0.75 -4.19 22.44
C PHE A 3 1.58 -3.17 21.66
N LEU A 4 1.00 -2.51 20.66
CA LEU A 4 1.68 -1.56 19.80
C LEU A 4 1.95 -0.27 20.56
N THR A 5 3.22 0.03 20.79
CA THR A 5 3.70 1.28 21.38
C THR A 5 4.95 1.71 20.61
N ARG A 6 5.25 3.01 20.63
CA ARG A 6 6.48 3.60 20.09
C ARG A 6 7.70 2.87 20.61
N GLU A 7 7.80 2.67 21.93
CA GLU A 7 8.93 1.96 22.54
C GLU A 7 9.09 0.53 22.00
N ARG A 8 7.99 -0.22 21.87
CA ARG A 8 8.06 -1.59 21.33
C ARG A 8 8.38 -1.61 19.84
N GLN A 9 7.89 -0.64 19.08
CA GLN A 9 8.26 -0.47 17.68
C GLN A 9 9.73 -0.09 17.54
N GLU A 10 10.27 0.78 18.39
CA GLU A 10 11.69 1.13 18.43
C GLU A 10 12.55 -0.10 18.76
N VAL A 11 12.14 -0.94 19.72
CA VAL A 11 12.81 -2.21 20.03
C VAL A 11 12.83 -3.14 18.81
N PHE A 12 11.70 -3.28 18.11
CA PHE A 12 11.60 -4.09 16.91
C PHE A 12 12.47 -3.55 15.77
N ASN A 13 12.42 -2.24 15.52
CA ASN A 13 13.25 -1.58 14.52
C ASN A 13 14.74 -1.77 14.82
N ALA A 14 15.15 -1.69 16.09
CA ALA A 14 16.53 -1.91 16.51
C ALA A 14 17.01 -3.34 16.23
N ALA A 15 16.14 -4.34 16.45
CA ALA A 15 16.45 -5.73 16.13
C ALA A 15 16.59 -5.97 14.61
N GLN A 16 15.82 -5.25 13.79
CA GLN A 16 15.88 -5.31 12.32
C GLN A 16 17.13 -4.65 11.72
N VAL A 17 17.90 -3.88 12.51
CA VAL A 17 19.18 -3.32 12.03
C VAL A 17 20.24 -4.41 11.88
N TYR A 18 20.12 -5.55 12.58
CA TYR A 18 21.11 -6.61 12.47
C TYR A 18 21.13 -7.22 11.06
N PRO A 19 22.29 -7.30 10.41
CA PRO A 19 22.38 -7.74 9.03
C PRO A 19 22.44 -9.27 8.96
N PHE A 20 21.26 -9.89 8.90
CA PHE A 20 21.17 -11.33 8.71
C PHE A 20 21.84 -11.70 7.37
N GLU A 21 22.85 -12.58 7.43
CA GLU A 21 23.50 -13.19 6.25
C GLU A 21 24.36 -12.27 5.36
N GLU A 22 24.52 -10.98 5.68
CA GLU A 22 25.37 -10.07 4.90
C GLU A 22 26.84 -10.09 5.37
N ALA A 23 27.77 -9.95 4.41
CA ALA A 23 29.19 -9.87 4.72
C ALA A 23 29.54 -8.52 5.37
N PHE A 24 30.22 -8.57 6.51
CA PHE A 24 30.68 -7.37 7.22
C PHE A 24 31.93 -6.81 6.54
N ASP A 25 31.80 -5.64 5.89
CA ASP A 25 32.94 -4.77 5.63
C ASP A 25 32.95 -3.57 6.61
N ALA A 26 34.02 -2.79 6.58
CA ALA A 26 34.22 -1.69 7.52
C ALA A 26 33.24 -0.51 7.29
N GLU A 27 32.77 -0.32 6.06
CA GLU A 27 31.79 0.73 5.74
C GLU A 27 30.41 0.34 6.28
N PHE A 28 30.04 -0.91 6.08
CA PHE A 28 28.82 -1.48 6.59
C PHE A 28 28.78 -1.56 8.12
N GLU A 29 29.87 -2.00 8.77
CA GLU A 29 29.98 -1.98 10.24
C GLU A 29 29.76 -0.56 10.78
N ASN A 30 30.30 0.46 10.10
CA ASN A 30 30.10 1.84 10.52
C ASN A 30 28.64 2.26 10.44
N HIS A 31 27.96 1.91 9.34
CA HIS A 31 26.55 2.18 9.12
C HIS A 31 25.66 1.53 10.19
N LEU A 32 25.94 0.27 10.55
CA LEU A 32 25.22 -0.46 11.60
C LEU A 32 25.31 0.24 12.95
N TYR A 33 26.51 0.70 13.34
CA TYR A 33 26.65 1.45 14.60
C TYR A 33 25.92 2.79 14.56
N GLU A 34 25.95 3.50 13.44
CA GLU A 34 25.21 4.76 13.30
C GLU A 34 23.71 4.53 13.50
N HIS A 35 23.14 3.51 12.85
CA HIS A 35 21.74 3.16 13.00
C HIS A 35 21.38 2.64 14.40
N LEU A 36 22.18 1.74 14.98
CA LEU A 36 21.95 1.22 16.34
C LEU A 36 22.06 2.32 17.42
N SER A 37 22.89 3.33 17.19
CA SER A 37 23.04 4.45 18.13
C SER A 37 21.74 5.26 18.32
N LEU A 38 20.89 5.31 17.28
CA LEU A 38 19.56 5.94 17.35
C LEU A 38 18.62 5.21 18.33
N TYR A 39 18.85 3.92 18.56
CA TYR A 39 18.03 3.05 19.39
C TYR A 39 18.68 2.68 20.72
N VAL A 40 19.83 3.28 21.08
CA VAL A 40 20.59 2.89 22.28
C VAL A 40 19.75 2.91 23.56
N GLY A 41 18.76 3.80 23.64
CA GLY A 41 17.87 3.92 24.80
C GLY A 41 16.94 2.72 25.02
N VAL A 42 16.61 1.98 23.96
CA VAL A 42 15.66 0.84 24.02
C VAL A 42 16.35 -0.52 23.96
N LEU A 43 17.65 -0.55 23.64
CA LEU A 43 18.43 -1.79 23.58
C LEU A 43 18.71 -2.34 24.99
N PRO A 44 18.86 -3.67 25.15
CA PRO A 44 19.29 -4.26 26.42
C PRO A 44 20.59 -3.64 26.93
N LYS A 45 20.64 -3.31 28.23
CA LYS A 45 21.78 -2.62 28.87
C LYS A 45 23.14 -3.23 28.56
N LYS A 46 23.21 -4.55 28.41
CA LYS A 46 24.46 -5.27 28.10
C LYS A 46 25.07 -4.91 26.73
N PHE A 47 24.27 -4.42 25.78
CA PHE A 47 24.73 -4.02 24.45
C PHE A 47 24.96 -2.50 24.32
N GLN A 48 24.32 -1.69 25.17
CA GLN A 48 24.34 -0.23 25.04
C GLN A 48 25.76 0.34 25.06
N GLN A 49 26.58 -0.10 26.02
CA GLN A 49 27.97 0.38 26.13
C GLN A 49 28.80 -0.02 24.91
N GLU A 50 28.65 -1.24 24.44
CA GLU A 50 29.42 -1.80 23.32
C GLU A 50 29.03 -1.18 21.97
N ILE A 51 27.80 -0.67 21.84
CA ILE A 51 27.35 0.10 20.68
C ILE A 51 27.94 1.52 20.71
N ILE A 52 27.97 2.15 21.88
CA ILE A 52 28.58 3.48 22.07
C ILE A 52 30.09 3.42 21.81
N GLU A 53 30.76 2.38 22.31
CA GLU A 53 32.20 2.17 22.15
C GLU A 53 32.58 1.56 20.80
N ARG A 54 31.58 1.15 20.01
CA ARG A 54 31.72 0.51 18.68
C ARG A 54 32.57 -0.76 18.73
N THR A 55 32.29 -1.60 19.72
CA THR A 55 32.99 -2.85 20.02
C THR A 55 32.14 -4.11 19.88
N LEU A 56 30.81 -3.97 19.79
CA LEU A 56 29.84 -5.07 19.67
C LEU A 56 30.25 -6.11 18.61
N PHE A 57 30.47 -5.68 17.36
CA PHE A 57 30.79 -6.56 16.22
C PHE A 57 32.23 -7.09 16.22
N ARG A 58 33.06 -6.69 17.20
CA ARG A 58 34.45 -7.16 17.35
C ARG A 58 34.59 -8.26 18.39
N ASN A 59 33.50 -8.59 19.09
CA ASN A 59 33.45 -9.64 20.10
C ASN A 59 32.43 -10.71 19.66
N ASN A 60 32.94 -11.85 19.20
CA ASN A 60 32.10 -12.93 18.67
C ASN A 60 31.00 -13.38 19.65
N THR A 61 31.31 -13.50 20.95
CA THR A 61 30.32 -13.93 21.94
C THR A 61 29.22 -12.89 22.12
N LEU A 62 29.57 -11.60 22.19
CA LEU A 62 28.56 -10.54 22.28
C LEU A 62 27.74 -10.39 21.00
N MET A 63 28.36 -10.63 19.85
CA MET A 63 27.69 -10.63 18.55
C MET A 63 26.66 -11.76 18.45
N GLU A 64 27.04 -13.00 18.81
CA GLU A 64 26.13 -14.15 18.87
C GLU A 64 24.96 -13.89 19.83
N GLU A 65 25.24 -13.32 21.01
CA GLU A 65 24.19 -12.94 21.96
C GLU A 65 23.26 -11.83 21.45
N PHE A 66 23.79 -10.90 20.66
CA PHE A 66 23.02 -9.80 20.06
C PHE A 66 22.14 -10.31 18.93
N GLU A 67 22.67 -11.18 18.07
CA GLU A 67 21.93 -11.87 17.03
C GLU A 67 20.77 -12.68 17.61
N GLU A 68 21.02 -13.48 18.65
CA GLU A 68 19.96 -14.24 19.32
C GLU A 68 18.88 -13.31 19.90
N TRP A 69 19.29 -12.19 20.49
CA TRP A 69 18.33 -11.19 20.97
C TRP A 69 17.51 -10.59 19.82
N CYS A 70 18.13 -10.31 18.66
CA CYS A 70 17.42 -9.81 17.48
C CYS A 70 16.41 -10.85 16.98
N ASN A 71 16.82 -12.11 16.81
CA ASN A 71 15.96 -13.22 16.37
C ASN A 71 14.74 -13.38 17.28
N VAL A 72 14.96 -13.50 18.60
CA VAL A 72 13.87 -13.67 19.58
C VAL A 72 12.95 -12.45 19.59
N THR A 73 13.50 -11.24 19.48
CA THR A 73 12.71 -9.99 19.47
C THR A 73 11.82 -9.92 18.23
N ILE A 74 12.37 -10.23 17.06
CA ILE A 74 11.65 -10.24 15.78
C ILE A 74 10.55 -11.30 15.82
N GLU A 75 10.86 -12.54 16.23
CA GLU A 75 9.88 -13.63 16.31
C GLU A 75 8.71 -13.29 17.25
N GLN A 76 9.03 -12.76 18.45
CA GLN A 76 8.00 -12.35 19.42
C GLN A 76 7.12 -11.22 18.89
N PHE A 77 7.71 -10.24 18.20
CA PHE A 77 6.96 -9.14 17.62
C PHE A 77 6.06 -9.62 16.49
N THR A 78 6.58 -10.44 15.57
CA THR A 78 5.82 -11.02 14.45
C THR A 78 4.65 -11.87 14.94
N THR A 79 4.89 -12.75 15.92
CA THR A 79 3.86 -13.61 16.50
C THR A 79 2.72 -12.79 17.12
N LYS A 80 3.06 -11.73 17.86
CA LYS A 80 2.05 -10.85 18.48
C LYS A 80 1.33 -10.01 17.45
N SER A 81 2.03 -9.53 16.42
CA SER A 81 1.44 -8.75 15.32
C SER A 81 0.43 -9.58 14.54
N HIS A 82 0.72 -10.86 14.23
CA HIS A 82 -0.25 -11.78 13.64
C HIS A 82 -1.48 -11.97 14.53
N ALA A 83 -1.29 -12.20 15.83
CA ALA A 83 -2.40 -12.35 16.76
C ALA A 83 -3.27 -11.09 16.89
N ILE A 84 -2.69 -9.90 16.74
CA ILE A 84 -3.42 -8.62 16.70
C ILE A 84 -4.21 -8.50 15.41
N TYR A 85 -3.61 -8.83 14.29
CA TYR A 85 -4.27 -8.80 12.99
C TYR A 85 -5.50 -9.73 12.94
N ASP A 86 -5.38 -10.96 13.45
CA ASP A 86 -6.50 -11.89 13.53
C ASP A 86 -7.63 -11.38 14.43
N LYS A 87 -7.29 -10.77 15.56
CA LYS A 87 -8.28 -10.12 16.43
C LYS A 87 -8.95 -8.94 15.76
N ARG A 88 -8.19 -8.11 15.04
CA ARG A 88 -8.72 -6.97 14.29
C ARG A 88 -9.82 -7.43 13.35
N LYS A 89 -9.61 -8.49 12.56
CA LYS A 89 -10.65 -9.02 11.64
C LYS A 89 -11.99 -9.26 12.32
N ALA A 90 -11.98 -9.97 13.47
CA ALA A 90 -13.19 -10.24 14.23
C ALA A 90 -13.82 -8.98 14.86
N LEU A 91 -13.01 -8.00 15.25
CA LEU A 91 -13.51 -6.73 15.80
C LEU A 91 -14.14 -5.84 14.73
N VAL A 92 -13.57 -5.82 13.53
CA VAL A 92 -14.08 -5.02 12.42
C VAL A 92 -15.49 -5.45 12.03
N GLU A 93 -15.82 -6.74 12.10
CA GLU A 93 -17.19 -7.24 11.86
C GLU A 93 -18.25 -6.62 12.79
N CYS A 94 -17.84 -6.06 13.94
CA CYS A 94 -18.74 -5.39 14.87
C CYS A 94 -19.04 -3.92 14.49
N PHE A 95 -18.32 -3.35 13.52
CA PHE A 95 -18.47 -1.95 13.13
C PHE A 95 -19.64 -1.73 12.16
N ASN A 96 -20.02 -0.48 11.95
CA ASN A 96 -20.91 -0.11 10.87
C ASN A 96 -20.38 -0.63 9.51
N PRO A 97 -21.23 -1.15 8.61
CA PRO A 97 -20.79 -1.70 7.31
C PRO A 97 -19.89 -0.75 6.50
N SER A 98 -20.14 0.56 6.56
CA SER A 98 -19.28 1.55 5.88
C SER A 98 -17.84 1.53 6.39
N ALA A 99 -17.65 1.40 7.71
CA ALA A 99 -16.33 1.31 8.31
C ALA A 99 -15.70 -0.07 8.11
N GLN A 100 -16.49 -1.15 7.99
CA GLN A 100 -15.96 -2.49 7.71
C GLN A 100 -15.14 -2.51 6.43
N THR A 101 -15.64 -1.88 5.36
CA THR A 101 -14.96 -1.81 4.05
C THR A 101 -13.53 -1.29 4.21
N VAL A 102 -13.36 -0.14 4.85
CA VAL A 102 -12.05 0.51 4.97
C VAL A 102 -11.16 -0.12 6.04
N PHE A 103 -11.71 -0.57 7.16
CA PHE A 103 -10.92 -1.21 8.23
C PHE A 103 -10.49 -2.65 7.89
N SER A 104 -11.16 -3.29 6.93
CA SER A 104 -10.72 -4.57 6.38
C SER A 104 -9.41 -4.45 5.60
N GLN A 105 -9.10 -3.23 5.14
CA GLN A 105 -7.86 -2.88 4.49
C GLN A 105 -6.88 -2.23 5.49
N SER A 106 -5.65 -2.03 5.05
CA SER A 106 -4.61 -1.34 5.83
C SER A 106 -4.66 0.16 5.57
N PHE A 107 -4.56 0.97 6.62
CA PHE A 107 -4.37 2.42 6.49
C PHE A 107 -2.88 2.82 6.43
N HIS A 108 -1.97 1.84 6.34
CA HIS A 108 -0.53 2.08 6.24
C HIS A 108 -0.21 3.04 5.08
N ASP A 109 0.67 3.99 5.35
CA ASP A 109 1.09 5.09 4.46
C ASP A 109 -0.02 6.09 4.09
N GLY A 110 -1.19 6.02 4.73
CA GLY A 110 -2.23 7.05 4.58
C GLY A 110 -1.81 8.38 5.21
N GLU A 111 -1.81 9.47 4.45
CA GLU A 111 -1.51 10.80 4.98
C GLU A 111 -2.70 11.33 5.78
N ILE A 112 -2.43 11.81 6.99
CA ILE A 112 -3.42 12.44 7.87
C ILE A 112 -3.58 13.90 7.43
N LEU A 113 -4.58 14.14 6.58
CA LEU A 113 -4.87 15.49 6.10
C LEU A 113 -5.50 16.37 7.19
N ASN A 114 -6.38 15.79 8.00
CA ASN A 114 -7.07 16.53 9.05
C ASN A 114 -7.63 15.61 10.14
N ALA A 115 -7.63 16.09 11.37
CA ALA A 115 -8.17 15.39 12.51
C ALA A 115 -8.81 16.39 13.49
N ALA A 116 -10.11 16.27 13.77
CA ALA A 116 -10.78 17.22 14.65
C ALA A 116 -11.91 16.61 15.48
N GLN A 117 -11.98 17.04 16.74
CA GLN A 117 -13.11 16.76 17.64
C GLN A 117 -14.24 17.77 17.39
N ARG A 118 -15.47 17.28 17.22
CA ARG A 118 -16.70 18.07 17.09
C ARG A 118 -17.75 17.51 18.06
N GLY A 119 -17.92 18.19 19.18
CA GLY A 119 -18.77 17.70 20.27
C GLY A 119 -18.22 16.38 20.81
N THR A 120 -19.06 15.34 20.81
CA THR A 120 -18.67 13.99 21.24
C THR A 120 -18.03 13.16 20.15
N ASN A 121 -17.97 13.65 18.91
CA ASN A 121 -17.46 12.88 17.78
C ASN A 121 -16.07 13.34 17.37
N PHE A 122 -15.27 12.41 16.88
CA PHE A 122 -13.97 12.70 16.29
C PHE A 122 -14.00 12.34 14.81
N THR A 123 -13.53 13.24 13.96
CA THR A 123 -13.43 13.00 12.53
C THR A 123 -11.97 12.98 12.11
N LEU A 124 -11.60 11.97 11.34
CA LEU A 124 -10.28 11.79 10.75
C LEU A 124 -10.45 11.75 9.23
N LEU A 125 -9.64 12.51 8.51
CA LEU A 125 -9.57 12.53 7.06
C LEU A 125 -8.18 12.07 6.62
N LEU A 126 -8.15 11.02 5.80
CA LEU A 126 -6.95 10.37 5.30
C LEU A 126 -6.90 10.45 3.78
N ASP A 127 -5.74 10.82 3.24
CA ASP A 127 -5.37 10.58 1.85
C ASP A 127 -4.66 9.24 1.76
N MET A 128 -5.23 8.33 0.99
CA MET A 128 -4.74 6.97 0.83
C MET A 128 -3.98 6.75 -0.48
N SER A 129 -3.68 7.82 -1.23
CA SER A 129 -2.95 7.75 -2.51
C SER A 129 -1.55 7.15 -2.40
N GLY A 130 -0.91 7.23 -1.23
CA GLY A 130 0.36 6.57 -0.93
C GLY A 130 0.26 5.10 -0.50
N GLY A 131 -0.96 4.62 -0.22
CA GLY A 131 -1.22 3.27 0.28
C GLY A 131 -1.58 2.25 -0.80
N PHE A 132 -2.02 1.07 -0.35
CA PHE A 132 -2.40 -0.06 -1.21
C PHE A 132 -3.93 -0.25 -1.34
N THR A 133 -4.72 0.74 -0.92
CA THR A 133 -6.18 0.67 -0.91
C THR A 133 -6.77 1.29 -2.17
N VAL A 134 -7.91 0.78 -2.63
CA VAL A 134 -8.61 1.36 -3.79
C VAL A 134 -9.31 2.68 -3.41
N GLU A 135 -9.83 2.77 -2.18
CA GLU A 135 -10.33 4.01 -1.61
C GLU A 135 -9.19 5.01 -1.49
N SER A 136 -9.32 6.16 -2.14
CA SER A 136 -8.24 7.14 -2.29
C SER A 136 -8.31 8.27 -1.27
N ILE A 137 -9.51 8.61 -0.80
CA ILE A 137 -9.71 9.52 0.32
C ILE A 137 -10.72 8.90 1.27
N VAL A 138 -10.39 8.82 2.56
CA VAL A 138 -11.22 8.18 3.59
C VAL A 138 -11.51 9.17 4.70
N GLN A 139 -12.78 9.32 5.03
CA GLN A 139 -13.26 10.03 6.20
C GLN A 139 -13.82 9.04 7.21
N LEU A 140 -13.23 8.99 8.39
CA LEU A 140 -13.72 8.23 9.54
C LEU A 140 -14.41 9.16 10.53
N VAL A 141 -15.56 8.73 11.06
CA VAL A 141 -16.27 9.45 12.13
C VAL A 141 -16.49 8.51 13.31
N PHE A 142 -15.72 8.73 14.37
CA PHE A 142 -15.79 7.99 15.62
C PHE A 142 -16.82 8.63 16.56
N GLN A 143 -17.77 7.84 17.02
CA GLN A 143 -18.86 8.27 17.91
C GLN A 143 -18.44 8.17 19.38
N ASN A 144 -18.83 9.17 20.18
CA ASN A 144 -18.48 9.25 21.61
C ASN A 144 -16.98 9.05 21.87
N ALA A 145 -16.18 9.74 21.05
CA ALA A 145 -14.75 9.62 20.99
C ALA A 145 -14.07 10.40 22.12
N GLN A 146 -13.04 9.78 22.71
CA GLN A 146 -12.07 10.40 23.59
C GLN A 146 -10.68 10.09 23.07
N THR A 147 -9.83 11.11 22.95
CA THR A 147 -8.51 10.98 22.35
C THR A 147 -7.41 11.39 23.32
N GLU A 148 -6.27 10.71 23.19
CA GLU A 148 -5.05 10.97 23.94
C GLU A 148 -3.85 10.89 22.99
N GLY A 149 -2.84 11.73 23.21
CA GLY A 149 -1.66 11.79 22.35
C GLY A 149 -1.82 12.73 21.15
N HIS A 150 -0.97 12.54 20.14
CA HIS A 150 -0.89 13.42 18.97
C HIS A 150 -0.90 12.59 17.68
N LEU A 151 -1.61 13.09 16.68
CA LEU A 151 -1.80 12.43 15.39
C LEU A 151 -1.39 13.40 14.28
N GLU A 152 -0.33 13.07 13.55
CA GLU A 152 0.19 13.88 12.46
C GLU A 152 1.01 13.05 11.47
N GLY A 153 1.13 13.54 10.23
CA GLY A 153 1.92 12.89 9.18
C GLY A 153 1.23 11.68 8.61
N TYR A 154 1.94 10.56 8.53
CA TYR A 154 1.44 9.33 7.94
C TYR A 154 0.96 8.36 9.00
N TYR A 155 -0.13 7.66 8.69
CA TYR A 155 -0.65 6.54 9.46
C TYR A 155 0.21 5.31 9.16
N VAL A 156 1.03 4.86 10.12
CA VAL A 156 1.99 3.78 9.87
C VAL A 156 1.49 2.46 10.43
N TYR A 157 1.25 2.40 11.74
CA TYR A 157 0.81 1.17 12.39
C TYR A 157 -0.42 1.43 13.24
N ASP A 158 -1.23 0.38 13.42
CA ASP A 158 -2.31 0.43 14.38
C ASP A 158 -2.54 -0.87 15.15
N GLU A 159 -3.26 -0.72 16.26
CA GLU A 159 -3.82 -1.82 17.00
C GLU A 159 -5.24 -1.45 17.43
N LEU A 160 -6.19 -2.31 17.09
CA LEU A 160 -7.58 -2.20 17.50
C LEU A 160 -7.87 -3.21 18.62
N ILE A 161 -8.46 -2.74 19.72
CA ILE A 161 -8.90 -3.58 20.84
C ILE A 161 -10.34 -3.25 21.23
N LYS A 162 -11.00 -4.23 21.86
CA LYS A 162 -12.29 -4.05 22.53
C LYS A 162 -12.07 -3.90 24.04
N ILE A 163 -12.74 -2.93 24.64
CA ILE A 163 -12.74 -2.66 26.08
C ILE A 163 -14.19 -2.60 26.55
N GLU A 164 -14.67 -3.67 27.18
CA GLU A 164 -16.07 -3.80 27.61
C GLU A 164 -17.03 -3.51 26.43
N ASP A 165 -17.85 -2.47 26.54
CA ASP A 165 -18.83 -2.03 25.55
C ASP A 165 -18.28 -0.96 24.57
N ARG A 166 -16.96 -0.74 24.56
CA ARG A 166 -16.28 0.25 23.73
C ARG A 166 -15.15 -0.39 22.91
N PHE A 167 -14.67 0.38 21.95
CA PHE A 167 -13.46 0.07 21.20
C PHE A 167 -12.39 1.10 21.52
N ALA A 168 -11.13 0.70 21.36
CA ALA A 168 -10.00 1.61 21.39
C ALA A 168 -9.05 1.27 20.26
N LEU A 169 -8.67 2.29 19.50
CA LEU A 169 -7.69 2.22 18.41
C LEU A 169 -6.45 3.00 18.84
N ARG A 170 -5.29 2.36 18.73
CA ARG A 170 -4.00 3.02 18.86
C ARG A 170 -3.36 3.12 17.49
N VAL A 171 -2.84 4.30 17.16
CA VAL A 171 -2.13 4.58 15.92
C VAL A 171 -0.73 5.06 16.26
N LEU A 172 0.27 4.51 15.57
CA LEU A 172 1.60 5.09 15.47
C LEU A 172 1.64 5.88 14.15
N SER A 173 1.89 7.19 14.28
CA SER A 173 1.97 8.11 13.15
C SER A 173 3.35 8.74 13.03
N SER A 174 3.72 9.22 11.84
CA SER A 174 5.09 9.63 11.54
C SER A 174 5.17 10.75 10.50
N PHE A 175 5.98 11.77 10.78
CA PHE A 175 6.67 12.59 9.76
C PHE A 175 8.18 12.22 9.67
N GLY A 176 8.60 11.17 10.40
CA GLY A 176 9.97 10.77 10.66
C GLY A 176 10.06 9.98 11.98
N SER A 177 11.20 9.34 12.24
CA SER A 177 11.44 8.65 13.53
C SER A 177 11.93 9.67 14.58
N PRO A 178 11.37 9.65 15.82
CA PRO A 178 10.50 8.62 16.39
C PRO A 178 9.00 8.86 16.15
N TYR A 179 8.21 7.76 16.18
CA TYR A 179 6.76 7.79 15.99
C TYR A 179 6.01 8.61 17.05
N ALA A 180 4.93 9.30 16.64
CA ALA A 180 3.92 9.84 17.54
C ALA A 180 2.86 8.77 17.87
N GLU A 181 2.44 8.71 19.13
CA GLU A 181 1.36 7.82 19.57
C GLU A 181 0.05 8.60 19.70
N TRP A 182 -1.01 8.05 19.13
CA TRP A 182 -2.36 8.52 19.31
C TRP A 182 -3.28 7.36 19.70
N THR A 183 -4.15 7.60 20.67
CA THR A 183 -5.17 6.62 21.07
C THR A 183 -6.55 7.26 21.04
N ILE A 184 -7.50 6.58 20.43
CA ILE A 184 -8.91 6.97 20.43
C ILE A 184 -9.76 5.86 21.03
N SER A 185 -10.61 6.20 21.99
CA SER A 185 -11.64 5.33 22.54
C SER A 185 -13.03 5.77 22.07
N PHE A 186 -13.83 4.86 21.52
CA PHE A 186 -15.08 5.17 20.83
C PHE A 186 -16.13 4.06 21.01
N THR A 187 -17.40 4.34 20.71
CA THR A 187 -18.48 3.35 20.80
C THR A 187 -18.87 2.76 19.44
N ASP A 188 -18.73 3.55 18.38
CA ASP A 188 -19.00 3.14 17.00
C ASP A 188 -18.17 4.01 16.04
N VAL A 189 -17.99 3.55 14.81
CA VAL A 189 -17.28 4.27 13.75
C VAL A 189 -18.01 4.10 12.43
N THR A 190 -18.17 5.19 11.69
CA THR A 190 -18.65 5.16 10.31
C THR A 190 -17.55 5.66 9.37
N ALA A 191 -17.64 5.27 8.11
CA ALA A 191 -16.73 5.78 7.08
C ALA A 191 -17.50 6.37 5.91
N LYS A 192 -16.87 7.34 5.25
CA LYS A 192 -17.14 7.74 3.87
C LYS A 192 -15.84 7.67 3.12
N TYR A 193 -15.88 7.32 1.86
CA TYR A 193 -14.68 7.26 1.04
C TYR A 193 -15.02 7.58 -0.41
N LEU A 194 -14.02 8.00 -1.17
CA LEU A 194 -14.11 8.26 -2.59
C LEU A 194 -12.89 7.66 -3.29
N TYR A 195 -13.02 7.47 -4.60
CA TYR A 195 -12.02 6.86 -5.46
C TYR A 195 -11.36 7.89 -6.36
N ARG A 196 -10.21 7.55 -6.95
CA ARG A 196 -9.69 8.27 -8.10
C ARG A 196 -10.49 7.87 -9.36
N PRO A 197 -10.81 8.84 -10.25
CA PRO A 197 -11.31 8.50 -11.59
C PRO A 197 -10.29 7.62 -12.33
N ALA A 198 -10.73 6.69 -13.18
CA ALA A 198 -9.80 5.78 -13.88
C ALA A 198 -8.72 6.53 -14.68
N VAL A 199 -9.12 7.62 -15.34
CA VAL A 199 -8.27 8.51 -16.14
C VAL A 199 -7.18 9.24 -15.33
N TYR A 200 -7.19 9.12 -14.01
CA TYR A 200 -6.12 9.63 -13.14
C TYR A 200 -4.77 8.95 -13.40
N ILE A 201 -4.76 7.64 -13.72
CA ILE A 201 -3.53 6.83 -13.85
C ILE A 201 -2.80 7.07 -15.18
N GLU A 202 -3.45 7.69 -16.18
CA GLU A 202 -2.92 7.81 -17.55
C GLU A 202 -2.60 9.27 -17.98
N PRO A 203 -1.79 10.05 -17.22
CA PRO A 203 -1.48 11.44 -17.60
C PRO A 203 -0.76 11.58 -18.94
N GLY A 204 -0.05 10.54 -19.40
CA GLY A 204 0.68 10.59 -20.67
C GLY A 204 -0.21 10.64 -21.91
N GLU A 205 -1.45 10.13 -21.81
CA GLU A 205 -2.41 10.12 -22.93
C GLU A 205 -3.33 11.34 -22.93
N ILE A 206 -3.51 11.98 -21.77
CA ILE A 206 -4.37 13.15 -21.59
C ILE A 206 -3.52 14.42 -21.57
N ALA A 207 -3.50 15.14 -22.69
CA ALA A 207 -2.64 16.30 -22.88
C ALA A 207 -3.23 17.62 -22.35
N THR A 208 -4.55 17.71 -22.19
CA THR A 208 -5.23 18.96 -21.78
C THR A 208 -6.30 18.72 -20.71
N TRP A 209 -6.67 19.80 -19.99
CA TRP A 209 -7.77 19.76 -19.03
C TRP A 209 -9.12 19.40 -19.67
N ASP A 210 -9.39 19.93 -20.87
CA ASP A 210 -10.65 19.65 -21.56
C ASP A 210 -10.73 18.17 -21.96
N ASP A 211 -9.62 17.59 -22.43
CA ASP A 211 -9.54 16.15 -22.72
C ASP A 211 -9.77 15.32 -21.44
N TYR A 212 -9.21 15.75 -20.31
CA TYR A 212 -9.43 15.11 -19.01
C TYR A 212 -10.92 15.09 -18.63
N VAL A 213 -11.59 16.25 -18.70
CA VAL A 213 -13.01 16.37 -18.34
C VAL A 213 -13.90 15.54 -19.27
N ILE A 214 -13.57 15.45 -20.55
CA ILE A 214 -14.27 14.61 -21.53
C ILE A 214 -14.08 13.12 -21.21
N ALA A 215 -12.90 12.72 -20.75
CA ALA A 215 -12.57 11.34 -20.45
C ALA A 215 -13.18 10.83 -19.14
N LEU A 216 -13.64 11.72 -18.25
CA LEU A 216 -14.39 11.35 -17.04
C LEU A 216 -15.69 10.63 -17.39
N ASN A 217 -16.05 9.63 -16.59
CA ASN A 217 -17.30 8.90 -16.67
C ASN A 217 -18.50 9.81 -16.36
N GLN A 218 -19.22 10.22 -17.41
CA GLN A 218 -20.34 11.17 -17.31
C GLN A 218 -21.53 10.64 -16.50
N ASP A 219 -21.61 9.33 -16.23
CA ASP A 219 -22.67 8.71 -15.44
C ASP A 219 -22.32 8.61 -13.93
N ASP A 220 -21.09 8.94 -13.52
CA ASP A 220 -20.68 8.93 -12.11
C ASP A 220 -20.85 10.30 -11.43
N LYS A 221 -20.70 10.31 -10.10
CA LYS A 221 -20.69 11.50 -9.28
C LYS A 221 -19.27 11.87 -8.89
N TYR A 222 -18.96 13.15 -9.04
CA TYR A 222 -17.65 13.70 -8.72
C TYR A 222 -17.68 14.58 -7.49
N TYR A 223 -16.57 14.61 -6.77
CA TYR A 223 -16.44 15.30 -5.52
C TYR A 223 -15.07 15.98 -5.42
N ILE A 224 -15.06 17.06 -4.65
CA ILE A 224 -13.84 17.65 -4.11
C ILE A 224 -13.87 17.51 -2.58
N VAL A 225 -12.70 17.57 -1.97
CA VAL A 225 -12.56 17.60 -0.52
C VAL A 225 -12.37 19.06 -0.10
N LYS A 226 -13.33 19.59 0.66
CA LYS A 226 -13.24 20.93 1.25
C LYS A 226 -13.23 20.82 2.76
N ASP A 227 -12.12 21.23 3.37
CA ASP A 227 -11.81 21.05 4.80
C ASP A 227 -11.88 19.58 5.23
N MET A 228 -13.05 19.15 5.72
CA MET A 228 -13.34 17.76 6.09
C MET A 228 -14.67 17.31 5.52
N TYR A 229 -15.05 17.79 4.33
CA TYR A 229 -16.31 17.45 3.72
C TYR A 229 -16.12 17.09 2.26
N PHE A 230 -16.82 16.03 1.85
CA PHE A 230 -16.96 15.69 0.44
C PHE A 230 -18.06 16.56 -0.13
N VAL A 231 -17.70 17.39 -1.09
CA VAL A 231 -18.59 18.31 -1.76
C VAL A 231 -18.79 17.81 -3.18
N GLU A 232 -20.01 17.40 -3.51
CA GLU A 232 -20.37 16.96 -4.86
C GLU A 232 -20.20 18.15 -5.82
N ILE A 233 -19.56 17.89 -6.96
CA ILE A 233 -19.33 18.86 -8.04
C ILE A 233 -20.01 18.36 -9.31
N ASP A 234 -20.41 19.33 -10.14
CA ASP A 234 -20.93 19.07 -11.48
C ASP A 234 -19.78 19.25 -12.49
N LEU A 235 -19.58 18.26 -13.35
CA LEU A 235 -18.57 18.31 -14.40
C LEU A 235 -18.76 19.50 -15.34
N ALA A 236 -20.00 19.94 -15.58
CA ALA A 236 -20.29 21.11 -16.40
C ALA A 236 -19.77 22.42 -15.79
N ASN A 237 -19.43 22.42 -14.50
CA ASN A 237 -18.86 23.57 -13.80
C ASN A 237 -17.32 23.49 -13.70
N LEU A 238 -16.69 22.44 -14.24
CA LEU A 238 -15.24 22.39 -14.37
C LEU A 238 -14.78 23.36 -15.45
N SER A 239 -13.80 24.21 -15.14
CA SER A 239 -13.30 25.21 -16.09
C SER A 239 -11.83 25.52 -15.87
N GLN A 240 -11.12 25.74 -16.98
CA GLN A 240 -9.77 26.29 -16.98
C GLN A 240 -9.81 27.78 -17.33
N LYS A 241 -9.09 28.60 -16.55
CA LYS A 241 -8.92 30.05 -16.77
C LYS A 241 -7.43 30.39 -16.71
N ASP A 242 -7.08 31.61 -17.11
CA ASP A 242 -5.69 32.10 -17.14
C ASP A 242 -4.96 31.97 -15.78
N ASN A 243 -5.72 31.95 -14.68
CA ASN A 243 -5.20 31.94 -13.32
C ASN A 243 -5.48 30.65 -12.54
N GLY A 244 -5.85 29.56 -13.23
CA GLY A 244 -6.02 28.24 -12.62
C GLY A 244 -7.25 27.48 -13.11
N ILE A 245 -7.45 26.31 -12.51
CA ILE A 245 -8.53 25.37 -12.82
C ILE A 245 -9.52 25.33 -11.65
N TYR A 246 -10.81 25.31 -11.97
CA TYR A 246 -11.88 25.52 -11.00
C TYR A 246 -12.99 24.48 -11.11
N ALA A 247 -13.61 24.15 -9.98
CA ALA A 247 -14.94 23.54 -9.90
C ALA A 247 -15.96 24.60 -9.44
N GLY A 248 -16.65 25.21 -10.40
CA GLY A 248 -17.51 26.37 -10.15
C GLY A 248 -16.73 27.56 -9.60
N GLY A 249 -16.87 27.84 -8.30
CA GLY A 249 -16.16 28.92 -7.60
C GLY A 249 -14.89 28.49 -6.86
N GLU A 250 -14.64 27.19 -6.74
CA GLU A 250 -13.53 26.65 -5.93
C GLU A 250 -12.30 26.40 -6.81
N LEU A 251 -11.13 26.91 -6.39
CA LEU A 251 -9.86 26.69 -7.08
C LEU A 251 -9.34 25.28 -6.79
N LEU A 252 -9.16 24.49 -7.83
CA LEU A 252 -8.59 23.14 -7.76
C LEU A 252 -7.07 23.15 -7.84
N GLY A 253 -6.47 24.07 -8.59
CA GLY A 253 -5.02 24.16 -8.74
C GLY A 253 -4.62 25.17 -9.80
N ASP A 254 -3.35 25.55 -9.79
CA ASP A 254 -2.77 26.44 -10.80
C ASP A 254 -2.34 25.65 -12.05
N THR A 255 -2.13 24.34 -11.90
CA THR A 255 -1.71 23.41 -12.95
C THR A 255 -2.74 22.30 -13.18
N PHE A 256 -2.62 21.62 -14.33
CA PHE A 256 -3.44 20.45 -14.66
C PHE A 256 -3.29 19.35 -13.60
N GLU A 257 -2.05 19.07 -13.23
CA GLU A 257 -1.68 18.04 -12.28
C GLU A 257 -2.31 18.33 -10.91
N GLU A 258 -2.14 19.54 -10.37
CA GLU A 258 -2.72 19.94 -9.08
C GLU A 258 -4.25 19.83 -9.07
N ALA A 259 -4.91 20.25 -10.15
CA ALA A 259 -6.36 20.22 -10.22
C ALA A 259 -6.91 18.79 -10.29
N ARG A 260 -6.25 17.94 -11.09
CA ARG A 260 -6.57 16.52 -11.20
C ARG A 260 -6.43 15.79 -9.86
N GLU A 261 -5.40 16.12 -9.08
CA GLU A 261 -5.19 15.58 -7.72
C GLU A 261 -6.34 15.89 -6.74
N ARG A 262 -7.27 16.80 -7.06
CA ARG A 262 -8.38 17.18 -6.18
C ARG A 262 -9.75 16.67 -6.59
N ILE A 263 -9.83 15.97 -7.72
CA ILE A 263 -11.09 15.35 -8.19
C ILE A 263 -11.12 13.88 -7.76
N TYR A 264 -12.26 13.51 -7.19
CA TYR A 264 -12.57 12.16 -6.74
C TYR A 264 -13.95 11.75 -7.29
N CYS A 265 -14.21 10.45 -7.36
CA CYS A 265 -15.48 9.88 -7.81
C CYS A 265 -16.11 8.94 -6.76
N ALA A 266 -17.42 8.72 -6.86
CA ALA A 266 -18.15 7.85 -5.93
C ALA A 266 -17.97 6.36 -6.22
N THR A 267 -17.69 6.00 -7.47
CA THR A 267 -17.63 4.61 -7.91
C THR A 267 -16.19 4.23 -8.23
N TYR A 268 -15.76 3.05 -7.77
CA TYR A 268 -14.47 2.53 -8.18
C TYR A 268 -14.50 2.18 -9.67
N GLU A 269 -13.68 2.86 -10.45
CA GLU A 269 -13.43 2.57 -11.86
C GLU A 269 -12.07 1.87 -11.95
N ASN A 270 -12.02 0.65 -12.48
CA ASN A 270 -10.75 -0.06 -12.62
C ASN A 270 -9.92 0.54 -13.78
N PRO A 271 -8.84 1.28 -13.49
CA PRO A 271 -8.03 1.93 -14.54
C PRO A 271 -7.35 0.90 -15.46
N TYR A 272 -7.17 -0.32 -14.96
CA TYR A 272 -6.52 -1.43 -15.67
C TYR A 272 -7.53 -2.35 -16.36
N ALA A 273 -8.81 -1.99 -16.44
CA ALA A 273 -9.85 -2.85 -17.04
C ALA A 273 -9.53 -3.23 -18.48
N HIS A 274 -8.93 -2.31 -19.26
CA HIS A 274 -8.54 -2.54 -20.65
C HIS A 274 -7.51 -3.67 -20.80
N PHE A 275 -6.68 -3.93 -19.77
CA PHE A 275 -5.75 -5.07 -19.77
C PHE A 275 -6.43 -6.43 -19.67
N SER A 276 -7.71 -6.46 -19.30
CA SER A 276 -8.52 -7.68 -19.24
C SER A 276 -9.38 -7.89 -20.48
N GLU A 277 -9.33 -6.98 -21.46
CA GLU A 277 -10.06 -7.17 -22.72
C GLU A 277 -9.43 -8.30 -23.54
N PRO A 278 -10.20 -9.37 -23.84
CA PRO A 278 -9.65 -10.58 -24.45
C PRO A 278 -9.12 -10.30 -25.85
N ILE A 279 -7.96 -10.88 -26.16
CA ILE A 279 -7.42 -10.92 -27.53
C ILE A 279 -7.94 -12.20 -28.23
N PRO A 280 -8.36 -12.12 -29.50
CA PRO A 280 -8.76 -13.29 -30.27
C PRO A 280 -7.71 -14.41 -30.22
N THR A 281 -8.15 -15.65 -30.03
CA THR A 281 -7.26 -16.81 -29.81
C THR A 281 -6.23 -16.99 -30.93
N ASP A 282 -6.62 -16.71 -32.18
CA ASP A 282 -5.76 -16.79 -33.36
C ASP A 282 -4.70 -15.68 -33.43
N GLU A 283 -4.85 -14.61 -32.66
CA GLU A 283 -3.90 -13.48 -32.58
C GLU A 283 -2.95 -13.59 -31.37
N LEU A 284 -3.27 -14.41 -30.37
CA LEU A 284 -2.54 -14.48 -29.09
C LEU A 284 -1.04 -14.70 -29.26
N SER A 285 -0.61 -15.63 -30.13
CA SER A 285 0.81 -15.90 -30.33
C SER A 285 1.57 -14.68 -30.85
N LEU A 286 0.96 -13.91 -31.76
CA LEU A 286 1.57 -12.70 -32.31
C LEU A 286 1.57 -11.57 -31.28
N ALA A 287 0.45 -11.39 -30.58
CA ALA A 287 0.28 -10.36 -29.57
C ALA A 287 1.29 -10.46 -28.41
N MET A 288 1.75 -11.68 -28.07
CA MET A 288 2.80 -11.90 -27.06
C MET A 288 4.16 -11.32 -27.46
N PHE A 289 4.43 -11.13 -28.76
CA PHE A 289 5.66 -10.55 -29.30
C PHE A 289 5.46 -9.13 -29.84
N ASP A 290 4.31 -8.51 -29.58
CA ASP A 290 4.05 -7.14 -30.03
C ASP A 290 5.06 -6.17 -29.40
N LEU A 291 5.35 -5.04 -30.06
CA LEU A 291 6.20 -3.99 -29.50
C LEU A 291 5.45 -3.17 -28.44
N ASP A 292 4.13 -3.07 -28.57
CA ASP A 292 3.26 -2.43 -27.59
C ASP A 292 3.11 -3.31 -26.34
N GLN A 293 3.53 -2.77 -25.20
CA GLN A 293 3.44 -3.44 -23.91
C GLN A 293 1.99 -3.72 -23.51
N ASN A 294 1.04 -2.84 -23.85
CA ASN A 294 -0.35 -3.00 -23.48
C ASN A 294 -0.96 -4.22 -24.20
N ILE A 295 -0.61 -4.42 -25.47
CA ILE A 295 -1.01 -5.60 -26.25
C ILE A 295 -0.42 -6.87 -25.64
N ARG A 296 0.87 -6.86 -25.27
CA ARG A 296 1.51 -8.02 -24.62
C ARG A 296 0.85 -8.39 -23.29
N VAL A 297 0.54 -7.39 -22.44
CA VAL A 297 -0.15 -7.61 -21.16
C VAL A 297 -1.54 -8.20 -21.37
N ARG A 298 -2.31 -7.69 -22.33
CA ARG A 298 -3.61 -8.24 -22.69
C ARG A 298 -3.54 -9.67 -23.20
N ALA A 299 -2.56 -9.98 -24.04
CA ALA A 299 -2.32 -11.34 -24.55
C ALA A 299 -2.01 -12.29 -23.39
N PHE A 300 -1.11 -11.88 -22.49
CA PHE A 300 -0.75 -12.62 -21.29
C PHE A 300 -1.98 -12.89 -20.41
N ASN A 301 -2.77 -11.86 -20.08
CA ASN A 301 -3.98 -11.99 -19.27
C ASN A 301 -5.02 -12.90 -19.94
N THR A 302 -5.19 -12.80 -21.26
CA THR A 302 -6.11 -13.67 -22.03
C THR A 302 -5.66 -15.14 -21.98
N ILE A 303 -4.37 -15.40 -22.14
CA ILE A 303 -3.80 -16.75 -22.06
C ILE A 303 -4.06 -17.37 -20.68
N PHE A 304 -3.85 -16.61 -19.61
CA PHE A 304 -4.12 -17.07 -18.24
C PHE A 304 -5.60 -17.30 -17.98
N ALA A 305 -6.48 -16.45 -18.52
CA ALA A 305 -7.92 -16.63 -18.39
C ALA A 305 -8.45 -17.87 -19.12
N LEU A 306 -7.87 -18.22 -20.27
CA LEU A 306 -8.25 -19.40 -21.06
C LEU A 306 -7.60 -20.70 -20.57
N GLY A 307 -6.44 -20.61 -19.91
CA GLY A 307 -5.75 -21.76 -19.30
C GLY A 307 -5.46 -22.88 -20.30
N GLU A 308 -5.85 -24.10 -19.97
CA GLU A 308 -5.54 -25.32 -20.76
C GLU A 308 -5.99 -25.23 -22.24
N GLU A 309 -7.05 -24.47 -22.54
CA GLU A 309 -7.62 -24.35 -23.89
C GLU A 309 -6.63 -23.78 -24.92
N VAL A 310 -5.64 -23.00 -24.45
CA VAL A 310 -4.61 -22.37 -25.28
C VAL A 310 -3.23 -22.96 -25.07
N ALA A 311 -3.12 -24.13 -24.43
CA ALA A 311 -1.83 -24.79 -24.18
C ALA A 311 -0.98 -24.98 -25.45
N TYR A 312 -1.62 -25.27 -26.60
CA TYR A 312 -0.92 -25.40 -27.87
C TYR A 312 -0.27 -24.09 -28.33
N ILE A 313 -0.93 -22.95 -28.10
CA ILE A 313 -0.40 -21.60 -28.38
C ILE A 313 0.76 -21.30 -27.45
N VAL A 314 0.64 -21.64 -26.17
CA VAL A 314 1.71 -21.42 -25.17
C VAL A 314 2.95 -22.20 -25.53
N ASN A 315 2.83 -23.49 -25.85
CA ASN A 315 3.96 -24.31 -26.27
C ASN A 315 4.62 -23.75 -27.54
N ASP A 316 3.84 -23.39 -28.56
CA ASP A 316 4.38 -22.80 -29.79
C ASP A 316 5.07 -21.44 -29.54
N THR A 317 4.47 -20.58 -28.71
CA THR A 317 5.01 -19.26 -28.36
C THR A 317 6.32 -19.40 -27.59
N LEU A 318 6.36 -20.23 -26.54
CA LEU A 318 7.55 -20.46 -25.72
C LEU A 318 8.71 -21.09 -26.51
N ARG A 319 8.43 -21.92 -27.53
CA ARG A 319 9.47 -22.42 -28.45
C ARG A 319 10.14 -21.30 -29.23
N LYS A 320 9.36 -20.32 -29.70
CA LYS A 320 9.82 -19.24 -30.59
C LYS A 320 10.64 -18.16 -29.88
N VAL A 321 10.48 -17.97 -28.57
CA VAL A 321 11.23 -16.93 -27.83
C VAL A 321 12.73 -17.16 -28.00
N GLU A 322 13.46 -16.15 -28.45
CA GLU A 322 14.92 -16.19 -28.47
C GLU A 322 15.48 -15.76 -27.11
N SER A 323 16.64 -16.27 -26.70
CA SER A 323 17.24 -15.98 -25.38
C SER A 323 17.52 -14.50 -25.10
N ALA A 324 17.53 -13.65 -26.13
CA ALA A 324 17.69 -12.20 -26.00
C ALA A 324 16.37 -11.47 -25.69
N ASP A 325 15.23 -12.14 -25.87
CA ASP A 325 13.88 -11.62 -25.71
C ASP A 325 13.16 -12.22 -24.48
N GLU A 326 13.91 -12.83 -23.55
CA GLU A 326 13.37 -13.38 -22.31
C GLU A 326 12.82 -12.26 -21.42
N ASN A 327 11.53 -12.00 -21.59
CA ASN A 327 10.73 -11.19 -20.68
C ASN A 327 10.16 -12.09 -19.57
N MET A 328 10.06 -11.56 -18.35
CA MET A 328 9.48 -12.20 -17.17
C MET A 328 8.14 -12.90 -17.45
N TYR A 329 7.31 -12.36 -18.36
CA TYR A 329 6.04 -12.97 -18.76
C TYR A 329 6.18 -14.42 -19.24
N PHE A 330 7.21 -14.75 -20.02
CA PHE A 330 7.38 -16.09 -20.56
C PHE A 330 7.80 -17.10 -19.48
N GLY A 331 8.64 -16.69 -18.53
CA GLY A 331 8.98 -17.51 -17.37
C GLY A 331 7.76 -17.80 -16.49
N ILE A 332 6.92 -16.80 -16.24
CA ILE A 332 5.66 -16.97 -15.49
C ILE A 332 4.70 -17.89 -16.24
N MET A 333 4.53 -17.72 -17.56
CA MET A 333 3.73 -18.62 -18.39
C MET A 333 4.24 -20.06 -18.34
N ALA A 334 5.54 -20.27 -18.50
CA ALA A 334 6.12 -21.60 -18.47
C ALA A 334 5.88 -22.28 -17.11
N SER A 335 6.14 -21.58 -16.01
CA SER A 335 5.88 -22.13 -14.67
C SER A 335 4.40 -22.44 -14.44
N HIS A 336 3.48 -21.57 -14.86
CA HIS A 336 2.04 -21.78 -14.67
C HIS A 336 1.51 -22.96 -15.48
N PHE A 337 1.86 -23.04 -16.78
CA PHE A 337 1.38 -24.10 -17.66
C PHE A 337 2.04 -25.46 -17.39
N ASP A 338 3.21 -25.49 -16.74
CA ASP A 338 3.78 -26.72 -16.20
C ASP A 338 2.99 -27.24 -15.00
N GLN A 339 2.58 -26.35 -14.10
CA GLN A 339 1.70 -26.71 -12.97
C GLN A 339 0.34 -27.26 -13.44
N LEU A 340 -0.17 -26.77 -14.58
CA LEU A 340 -1.36 -27.32 -15.23
C LEU A 340 -1.09 -28.65 -15.97
N GLY A 341 0.17 -29.07 -16.11
CA GLY A 341 0.54 -30.30 -16.83
C GLY A 341 0.42 -30.18 -18.36
N CYS A 342 0.42 -28.97 -18.90
CA CYS A 342 0.14 -28.68 -20.30
C CYS A 342 1.38 -28.38 -21.15
N LEU A 343 2.56 -28.25 -20.55
CA LEU A 343 3.81 -28.04 -21.30
C LEU A 343 4.35 -29.36 -21.89
N GLU A 344 4.79 -29.28 -23.14
CA GLU A 344 5.48 -30.35 -23.84
C GLU A 344 6.96 -30.45 -23.40
N ASP A 345 7.52 -31.66 -23.47
CA ASP A 345 8.85 -31.97 -22.91
C ASP A 345 9.97 -31.08 -23.47
N ASP A 346 9.90 -30.72 -24.75
CA ASP A 346 10.89 -29.85 -25.39
C ASP A 346 10.84 -28.42 -24.84
N VAL A 347 9.65 -27.93 -24.51
CA VAL A 347 9.43 -26.62 -23.90
C VAL A 347 9.86 -26.61 -22.44
N LYS A 348 9.55 -27.66 -21.67
CA LYS A 348 10.03 -27.82 -20.29
C LYS A 348 11.55 -27.81 -20.23
N LEU A 349 12.20 -28.56 -21.13
CA LEU A 349 13.66 -28.61 -21.21
C LEU A 349 14.30 -27.25 -21.53
N LYS A 350 13.56 -26.35 -22.19
CA LYS A 350 14.04 -25.00 -22.50
C LYS A 350 13.88 -24.05 -21.31
N TRP A 351 12.71 -24.05 -20.67
CA TRP A 351 12.29 -23.00 -19.73
C TRP A 351 12.41 -23.34 -18.25
N LEU A 352 12.36 -24.62 -17.90
CA LEU A 352 12.29 -25.07 -16.51
C LEU A 352 13.55 -25.84 -16.11
N ARG A 353 14.68 -25.56 -16.78
CA ARG A 353 15.95 -26.16 -16.38
C ARG A 353 16.24 -25.76 -14.93
N GLU A 354 16.22 -26.75 -14.06
CA GLU A 354 17.01 -26.76 -12.82
C GLU A 354 18.49 -26.50 -13.13
#